data_AF-A0A2E3WYT1-F1
#
_entry.id   AF-A0A2E3WYT1-F1
#
_cell.length_a   1.000
_cell.length_b   1.000
_cell.length_c   1.000
_cell.angle_alpha   90.00
_cell.angle_beta   90.00
_cell.angle_gamma   90.00
#
_symmetry.space_group_name_H-M   'P 1'
#
loop_
_entity.id
_entity.type
_entity.pdbx_description
1 polymer ?
#
loop_
_entity_poly.entity_id
_entity_poly.type
_entity_poly.pdbx_seq_one_letter_code
_entity_poly.pdbx_strand_id
1 'polypeptide(L)'
;MQQELLLETKKEFVAVPIGEERLIDEELKLKIESIPDKMAFKIGEVAEMAGVKPYVLRYWEGEFDVLKPKKSRNNQRMFTRRDVEYVLVIKKLLYRDKYSIEGARGAIKKLKKQGMKAKIIVDTQKDVQGILCKLQLMVQRIENIEAHLK
;
A
#
# COMPACT_ATOMS: atom_id res chain seq x y z
N MET A 1 -23.71 -9.26 -38.93
CA MET A 1 -23.32 -10.12 -37.79
C MET A 1 -21.81 -10.28 -37.57
N GLN A 2 -20.91 -10.05 -38.53
CA GLN A 2 -19.45 -10.06 -38.24
C GLN A 2 -18.81 -8.67 -38.08
N GLN A 3 -19.57 -7.58 -38.27
CA GLN A 3 -19.07 -6.21 -38.03
C GLN A 3 -19.39 -5.67 -36.63
N GLU A 4 -20.29 -6.30 -35.87
CA GLU A 4 -20.66 -5.90 -34.50
C GLU A 4 -19.58 -6.27 -33.47
N LEU A 5 -18.92 -7.42 -33.67
CA LEU A 5 -17.91 -7.95 -32.74
C LEU A 5 -16.57 -7.16 -32.72
N LEU A 6 -16.36 -6.24 -33.67
CA LEU A 6 -15.16 -5.41 -33.74
C LEU A 6 -15.30 -4.04 -33.06
N LEU A 7 -16.49 -3.68 -32.55
CA LEU A 7 -16.71 -2.45 -31.77
C LEU A 7 -16.70 -2.67 -30.25
N GLU A 8 -16.84 -3.92 -29.77
CA GLU A 8 -16.76 -4.22 -28.33
C GLU A 8 -15.33 -4.12 -27.75
N THR A 9 -14.28 -4.33 -28.56
CA THR A 9 -12.89 -4.38 -28.04
C THR A 9 -12.16 -3.04 -28.04
N LYS A 10 -12.81 -1.96 -28.50
CA LYS A 10 -12.23 -0.60 -28.53
C LYS A 10 -12.91 0.39 -27.57
N LYS A 11 -13.86 -0.05 -26.73
CA LYS A 11 -14.65 0.82 -25.85
C LYS A 11 -14.16 0.98 -24.40
N GLU A 12 -13.06 0.34 -24.00
CA GLU A 12 -12.45 0.60 -22.68
C GLU A 12 -11.10 1.33 -22.78
N PHE A 13 -11.06 2.39 -23.59
CA PHE A 13 -10.07 3.47 -23.47
C PHE A 13 -10.81 4.74 -23.03
N VAL A 14 -11.50 4.66 -21.90
CA VAL A 14 -12.07 5.85 -21.26
C VAL A 14 -10.91 6.60 -20.62
N ALA A 15 -10.54 7.72 -21.23
CA ALA A 15 -9.67 8.72 -20.63
C ALA A 15 -10.32 9.15 -19.29
N VAL A 16 -9.68 8.77 -18.18
CA VAL A 16 -10.09 9.24 -16.85
C VAL A 16 -9.58 10.67 -16.69
N PRO A 17 -10.45 11.62 -16.30
CA PRO A 17 -10.12 13.04 -16.28
C PRO A 17 -8.96 13.35 -15.33
N ILE A 18 -8.05 14.18 -15.83
CA ILE A 18 -6.95 14.79 -15.09
C ILE A 18 -7.57 15.82 -14.15
N GLY A 19 -7.68 15.49 -12.86
CA GLY A 19 -8.20 16.41 -11.85
C GLY A 19 -8.31 15.75 -10.48
N GLU A 20 -7.41 16.14 -9.58
CA GLU A 20 -7.53 16.03 -8.11
C GLU A 20 -7.42 14.64 -7.45
N GLU A 21 -6.17 14.35 -7.08
CA GLU A 21 -5.75 13.96 -5.72
C GLU A 21 -6.55 12.88 -4.99
N ARG A 22 -6.24 11.64 -5.34
CA ARG A 22 -5.98 10.61 -4.33
C ARG A 22 -5.07 9.54 -4.91
N LEU A 23 -3.84 9.42 -4.41
CA LEU A 23 -2.96 8.29 -4.76
C LEU A 23 -3.59 6.94 -4.33
N ILE A 24 -4.59 6.98 -3.44
CA ILE A 24 -5.37 5.85 -2.97
C ILE A 24 -6.84 6.09 -3.35
N ASP A 25 -7.31 5.46 -4.42
CA ASP A 25 -8.76 5.44 -4.71
C ASP A 25 -9.42 4.43 -3.78
N GLU A 26 -10.72 4.61 -3.47
CA GLU A 26 -11.49 3.63 -2.67
C GLU A 26 -11.38 2.20 -3.24
N GLU A 27 -11.31 2.06 -4.56
CA GLU A 27 -11.09 0.77 -5.21
C GLU A 27 -9.73 0.12 -4.85
N LEU A 28 -8.67 0.93 -4.77
CA LEU A 28 -7.35 0.46 -4.36
C LEU A 28 -7.34 0.07 -2.88
N LYS A 29 -8.04 0.85 -2.05
CA LYS A 29 -8.18 0.58 -0.62
C LYS A 29 -8.90 -0.75 -0.36
N LEU A 30 -10.03 -1.00 -1.03
CA LEU A 30 -10.75 -2.27 -0.98
C LEU A 30 -9.87 -3.46 -1.38
N LYS A 31 -9.04 -3.31 -2.43
CA LYS A 31 -8.09 -4.35 -2.85
C LYS A 31 -6.97 -4.61 -1.84
N ILE A 32 -6.53 -3.59 -1.10
CA ILE A 32 -5.52 -3.74 -0.04
C ILE A 32 -6.12 -4.42 1.20
N GLU A 33 -7.35 -4.08 1.55
CA GLU A 33 -8.08 -4.68 2.66
C GLU A 33 -8.42 -6.17 2.39
N SER A 34 -8.67 -6.53 1.12
CA SER A 34 -8.92 -7.93 0.73
C SER A 34 -7.65 -8.82 0.72
N ILE A 35 -6.45 -8.26 0.96
CA ILE A 35 -5.22 -9.06 0.99
C ILE A 35 -5.27 -9.98 2.22
N PRO A 36 -5.16 -11.32 2.04
CA PRO A 36 -5.16 -12.26 3.16
C PRO A 36 -3.99 -11.99 4.10
N ASP A 37 -4.17 -12.23 5.40
CA ASP A 37 -3.06 -12.10 6.35
C ASP A 37 -2.11 -13.30 6.28
N LYS A 38 -1.22 -13.28 5.28
CA LYS A 38 -0.22 -14.31 5.01
C LYS A 38 1.17 -13.69 5.06
N MET A 39 2.12 -14.40 5.67
CA MET A 39 3.50 -13.92 5.79
C MET A 39 4.20 -13.73 4.44
N ALA A 40 3.91 -14.58 3.46
CA ALA A 40 4.51 -14.50 2.14
C ALA A 40 3.60 -15.08 1.04
N PHE A 41 3.67 -14.47 -0.14
CA PHE A 41 2.92 -14.78 -1.34
C PHE A 41 3.85 -15.24 -2.46
N LYS A 42 3.42 -16.24 -3.23
CA LYS A 42 4.12 -16.67 -4.44
C LYS A 42 3.86 -15.68 -5.58
N ILE A 43 4.78 -15.57 -6.52
CA ILE A 43 4.62 -14.69 -7.70
C ILE A 43 3.32 -14.92 -8.47
N GLY A 44 2.83 -16.17 -8.54
CA GLY A 44 1.56 -16.51 -9.18
C GLY A 44 0.35 -15.95 -8.43
N GLU A 45 0.33 -16.08 -7.10
CA GLU A 45 -0.73 -15.50 -6.26
C GLU A 45 -0.77 -13.98 -6.40
N VAL A 46 0.41 -13.33 -6.38
CA VAL A 46 0.50 -11.86 -6.55
C VAL A 46 0.06 -11.43 -7.95
N ALA A 47 0.43 -12.19 -8.97
CA ALA A 47 0.02 -11.94 -10.36
C ALA A 47 -1.50 -12.00 -10.50
N GLU A 48 -2.15 -12.97 -9.87
CA GLU A 48 -3.60 -13.12 -9.86
C GLU A 48 -4.30 -11.97 -9.10
N MET A 49 -3.85 -11.68 -7.87
CA MET A 49 -4.41 -10.56 -7.07
C MET A 49 -4.27 -9.21 -7.78
N ALA A 50 -3.13 -8.97 -8.41
CA ALA A 50 -2.90 -7.76 -9.17
C ALA A 50 -3.48 -7.83 -10.58
N GLY A 51 -3.97 -8.97 -11.06
CA GLY A 51 -4.45 -9.15 -12.44
C GLY A 51 -3.39 -8.78 -13.50
N VAL A 52 -2.14 -9.14 -13.27
CA VAL A 52 -1.01 -8.93 -14.20
C VAL A 52 -0.28 -10.24 -14.46
N LYS A 53 0.44 -10.35 -15.56
CA LYS A 53 1.19 -11.58 -15.87
C LYS A 53 2.45 -11.69 -14.99
N PRO A 54 2.89 -12.90 -14.59
CA PRO A 54 4.05 -13.07 -13.72
C PRO A 54 5.35 -12.47 -14.27
N TYR A 55 5.55 -12.40 -15.59
CA TYR A 55 6.75 -11.76 -16.15
C TYR A 55 6.77 -10.25 -15.94
N VAL A 56 5.60 -9.59 -15.83
CA VAL A 56 5.51 -8.15 -15.55
C VAL A 56 6.01 -7.86 -14.14
N LEU A 57 5.66 -8.70 -13.17
CA LEU A 57 6.18 -8.59 -11.80
C LEU A 57 7.70 -8.78 -11.73
N ARG A 58 8.27 -9.67 -12.57
CA ARG A 58 9.73 -9.83 -12.69
C ARG A 58 10.39 -8.60 -13.29
N TYR A 59 9.75 -7.96 -14.25
CA TYR A 59 10.24 -6.71 -14.83
C TYR A 59 10.19 -5.59 -13.80
N TRP A 60 9.08 -5.45 -13.07
CA TRP A 60 8.93 -4.45 -12.01
C TRP A 60 9.92 -4.64 -10.85
N GLU A 61 10.31 -5.87 -10.53
CA GLU A 61 11.39 -6.14 -9.56
C GLU A 61 12.70 -5.44 -9.93
N GLY A 62 13.03 -5.34 -11.22
CA GLY A 62 14.22 -4.63 -11.69
C GLY A 62 14.07 -3.11 -11.72
N GLU A 63 12.86 -2.62 -11.96
CA GLU A 63 12.59 -1.18 -12.13
C GLU A 63 12.31 -0.43 -10.82
N PHE A 64 11.81 -1.14 -9.80
CA PHE A 64 11.35 -0.54 -8.55
C PHE A 64 12.12 -1.08 -7.35
N ASP A 65 13.01 -0.26 -6.78
CA ASP A 65 13.82 -0.59 -5.58
C ASP A 65 13.01 -0.99 -4.33
N VAL A 66 11.70 -0.70 -4.32
CA VAL A 66 10.81 -1.07 -3.20
C VAL A 66 10.42 -2.54 -3.23
N LEU A 67 10.40 -3.17 -4.40
CA LEU A 67 10.05 -4.57 -4.56
C LEU A 67 11.32 -5.40 -4.37
N LYS A 68 11.48 -5.97 -3.17
CA LYS A 68 12.63 -6.83 -2.85
C LYS A 68 12.15 -8.22 -2.44
N PRO A 69 11.58 -9.00 -3.38
CA PRO A 69 11.09 -10.33 -3.07
C PRO A 69 12.26 -11.20 -2.58
N LYS A 70 12.03 -11.93 -1.50
CA LYS A 70 13.04 -12.87 -0.98
C LYS A 70 13.05 -14.12 -1.85
N LYS A 71 14.24 -14.61 -2.20
CA LYS A 71 14.39 -15.92 -2.84
C LYS A 71 14.26 -17.01 -1.78
N SER A 72 13.31 -17.91 -1.98
CA SER A 72 13.19 -19.13 -1.18
C SER A 72 14.30 -20.14 -1.53
N ARG A 73 14.46 -21.20 -0.73
CA ARG A 73 15.41 -22.29 -0.96
C ARG A 73 15.27 -22.93 -2.34
N ASN A 74 14.06 -22.94 -2.89
CA ASN A 74 13.75 -23.51 -4.21
C ASN A 74 13.83 -22.45 -5.34
N ASN A 75 14.55 -21.35 -5.14
CA ASN A 75 14.67 -20.23 -6.08
C ASN A 75 13.33 -19.57 -6.48
N GLN A 76 12.28 -19.79 -5.67
CA GLN A 76 10.98 -19.14 -5.86
C GLN A 76 10.98 -17.74 -5.22
N ARG A 77 10.39 -16.77 -5.91
CA ARG A 77 10.24 -15.40 -5.40
C ARG A 77 9.05 -15.34 -4.45
N MET A 78 9.33 -14.93 -3.22
CA MET A 78 8.36 -14.75 -2.15
C MET A 78 8.18 -13.24 -1.91
N PHE A 79 6.96 -12.78 -2.11
CA PHE A 79 6.53 -11.39 -1.89
C PHE A 79 5.91 -11.28 -0.51
N THR A 80 6.21 -10.20 0.21
CA THR A 80 5.54 -9.88 1.48
C THR A 80 4.23 -9.13 1.22
N ARG A 81 3.36 -9.00 2.23
CA ARG A 81 2.15 -8.18 2.15
C ARG A 81 2.43 -6.76 1.64
N ARG A 82 3.50 -6.13 2.15
CA ARG A 82 3.93 -4.79 1.71
C ARG A 82 4.33 -4.76 0.24
N ASP A 83 4.98 -5.81 -0.25
CA ASP A 83 5.33 -5.88 -1.67
C ASP A 83 4.06 -5.96 -2.54
N VAL A 84 3.05 -6.71 -2.09
CA VAL A 84 1.74 -6.78 -2.78
C VAL A 84 1.05 -5.41 -2.80
N GLU A 85 1.06 -4.68 -1.69
CA GLU A 85 0.54 -3.31 -1.63
C GLU A 85 1.24 -2.40 -2.65
N TYR A 86 2.58 -2.44 -2.73
CA TYR A 86 3.34 -1.68 -3.72
C TYR A 86 3.00 -2.10 -5.16
N VAL A 87 2.84 -3.40 -5.42
CA VAL A 87 2.45 -3.89 -6.75
C VAL A 87 1.08 -3.32 -7.17
N LEU A 88 0.11 -3.26 -6.27
CA LEU A 88 -1.21 -2.69 -6.55
C LEU A 88 -1.13 -1.18 -6.84
N VAL A 89 -0.32 -0.44 -6.09
CA VAL A 89 -0.06 0.99 -6.32
C VAL A 89 0.64 1.21 -7.67
N ILE A 90 1.68 0.42 -7.97
CA ILE A 90 2.41 0.50 -9.24
C ILE A 90 1.46 0.22 -10.42
N LYS A 91 0.59 -0.80 -10.30
CA LYS A 91 -0.42 -1.08 -11.31
C LYS A 91 -1.31 0.14 -11.55
N LYS A 92 -1.82 0.77 -10.48
CA LYS A 92 -2.64 1.98 -10.62
C LYS A 92 -1.87 3.08 -11.35
N LEU A 93 -0.65 3.39 -10.90
CA LEU A 93 0.16 4.46 -11.49
C LEU A 93 0.41 4.24 -13.00
N LEU A 94 0.74 3.01 -13.40
CA LEU A 94 1.06 2.72 -14.79
C LEU A 94 -0.18 2.59 -15.69
N TYR A 95 -1.22 1.89 -15.23
CA TYR A 95 -2.37 1.56 -16.08
C TYR A 95 -3.49 2.60 -16.02
N ARG A 96 -3.80 3.12 -14.83
CA ARG A 96 -4.88 4.10 -14.61
C ARG A 96 -4.36 5.50 -14.83
N ASP A 97 -3.31 5.87 -14.11
CA ASP A 97 -2.80 7.25 -14.08
C ASP A 97 -1.83 7.54 -15.26
N LYS A 98 -1.53 6.52 -16.08
CA LYS A 98 -0.67 6.59 -17.28
C LYS A 98 0.71 7.20 -17.03
N TYR A 99 1.27 6.99 -15.85
CA TYR A 99 2.64 7.39 -15.56
C TYR A 99 3.63 6.58 -16.39
N SER A 100 4.73 7.23 -16.79
CA SER A 100 5.91 6.51 -17.26
C SER A 100 6.55 5.72 -16.11
N ILE A 101 7.36 4.71 -16.42
CA ILE A 101 8.07 3.92 -15.41
C ILE A 101 8.91 4.82 -14.49
N GLU A 102 9.56 5.83 -15.05
CA GLU A 102 10.37 6.79 -14.30
C GLU A 102 9.51 7.68 -13.39
N GLY A 103 8.36 8.15 -13.88
CA GLY A 103 7.40 8.92 -13.09
C GLY A 103 6.82 8.10 -11.93
N ALA A 104 6.45 6.84 -12.20
CA ALA A 104 5.97 5.91 -11.18
C ALA A 104 7.05 5.63 -10.13
N ARG A 105 8.31 5.45 -10.54
CA ARG A 105 9.45 5.27 -9.62
C ARG A 105 9.59 6.47 -8.69
N GLY A 106 9.47 7.69 -9.22
CA GLY A 106 9.48 8.93 -8.44
C GLY A 106 8.34 9.00 -7.42
N ALA A 107 7.11 8.68 -7.85
CA ALA A 107 5.92 8.67 -6.99
C ALA A 107 6.04 7.65 -5.84
N ILE A 108 6.48 6.42 -6.14
CA ILE A 108 6.70 5.37 -5.15
C ILE A 108 7.79 5.76 -4.13
N LYS A 109 8.87 6.41 -4.59
CA LYS A 109 9.94 6.89 -3.69
C LYS A 109 9.43 7.99 -2.74
N LYS A 110 8.55 8.87 -3.21
CA LYS A 110 7.87 9.87 -2.36
C LYS A 110 6.95 9.18 -1.34
N LEU A 111 6.15 8.19 -1.76
CA LEU A 111 5.29 7.41 -0.88
C LEU A 111 6.08 6.69 0.22
N LYS A 112 7.22 6.07 -0.11
CA LYS A 112 8.09 5.44 0.89
C LYS A 112 8.59 6.43 1.94
N LYS A 113 9.01 7.64 1.50
CA LYS A 113 9.44 8.71 2.42
C LYS A 113 8.29 9.20 3.30
N GLN A 114 7.09 9.34 2.74
CA GLN A 114 5.89 9.73 3.50
C GLN A 114 5.50 8.64 4.51
N GLY A 115 5.54 7.37 4.14
CA GLY A 115 5.27 6.24 5.05
C GLY A 115 6.29 6.18 6.20
N MET A 116 7.57 6.48 5.93
CA MET A 116 8.58 6.62 6.99
C MET A 116 8.27 7.77 7.95
N LYS A 117 7.85 8.94 7.43
CA LYS A 117 7.41 10.07 8.25
C LYS A 117 6.17 9.72 9.07
N ALA A 118 5.16 9.10 8.45
CA ALA A 118 3.92 8.70 9.13
C ALA A 118 4.21 7.70 10.26
N LYS A 119 5.10 6.72 10.03
CA LYS A 119 5.50 5.77 11.07
C LYS A 119 6.17 6.46 12.26
N ILE A 120 7.10 7.39 12.01
CA ILE A 120 7.76 8.16 13.08
C ILE A 120 6.72 8.94 13.90
N ILE A 121 5.77 9.60 13.23
CA ILE A 121 4.70 10.36 13.90
C ILE A 121 3.86 9.43 14.77
N VAL A 122 3.44 8.27 14.24
CA VAL A 122 2.64 7.29 15.00
C VAL A 122 3.40 6.72 16.19
N ASP A 123 4.69 6.43 16.05
CA ASP A 123 5.53 5.94 17.14
C ASP A 123 5.64 7.02 18.24
N THR A 124 5.95 8.27 17.88
CA THR A 124 5.97 9.40 18.85
C THR A 124 4.61 9.65 19.49
N GLN A 125 3.51 9.48 18.76
CA GLN A 125 2.16 9.67 19.28
C GLN A 125 1.82 8.61 20.32
N LYS A 126 2.23 7.35 20.12
CA LYS A 126 2.07 6.29 21.13
C LYS A 126 2.86 6.59 22.40
N ASP A 127 4.09 7.09 22.26
CA ASP A 127 4.92 7.47 23.41
C ASP A 127 4.27 8.60 24.22
N VAL A 128 3.77 9.63 23.53
CA VAL A 128 3.04 10.75 24.16
C VAL A 128 1.76 10.27 24.85
N GLN A 129 0.99 9.37 24.24
CA GLN A 129 -0.20 8.78 24.85
C GLN A 129 0.14 7.97 26.12
N GLY A 130 1.27 7.25 26.11
CA GLY A 130 1.77 6.56 27.29
C GLY A 130 2.15 7.51 28.43
N ILE A 131 2.74 8.66 28.10
CA ILE A 131 3.04 9.71 29.09
C ILE A 131 1.74 10.33 29.64
N LEU A 132 0.79 10.64 28.76
CA LEU A 132 -0.51 11.22 29.14
C LEU A 132 -1.26 10.32 30.12
N CYS A 133 -1.31 9.02 29.85
CA CYS A 133 -1.95 8.04 30.72
C CYS A 133 -1.29 7.99 32.12
N LYS A 134 0.05 8.07 32.20
CA LYS A 134 0.76 8.13 33.49
C LYS A 134 0.41 9.39 34.28
N LEU A 135 0.34 10.55 33.61
CA LEU A 135 -0.02 11.81 34.27
C LEU A 135 -1.46 11.77 34.77
N GLN A 136 -2.40 11.27 33.96
CA GLN A 136 -3.79 11.08 34.38
C GLN A 136 -3.88 10.18 35.61
N LEU A 137 -3.14 9.08 35.65
CA LEU A 137 -3.09 8.18 36.81
C LEU A 137 -2.54 8.88 38.06
N MET A 138 -1.52 9.75 37.92
CA MET A 138 -0.98 10.50 39.05
C MET A 138 -1.99 11.54 39.57
N VAL A 139 -2.68 12.25 38.69
CA VAL A 139 -3.74 13.20 39.06
C VAL A 139 -4.85 12.50 39.82
N GLN A 140 -5.35 11.36 39.30
CA GLN A 140 -6.38 10.56 39.98
C GLN A 140 -5.93 10.10 41.38
N ARG A 141 -4.64 9.77 41.55
CA ARG A 141 -4.09 9.38 42.85
C ARG A 141 -4.02 10.55 43.83
N ILE A 142 -3.69 11.75 43.35
CA ILE A 142 -3.67 12.96 44.19
C ILE A 142 -5.08 13.30 44.66
N GLU A 143 -6.06 13.30 43.75
CA GLU A 143 -7.47 13.55 44.09
C GLU A 143 -7.99 12.58 45.16
N ASN A 144 -7.65 11.29 45.05
CA ASN A 144 -8.04 10.28 46.03
C ASN A 144 -7.38 10.53 47.41
N ILE A 145 -6.13 11.00 47.46
CA ILE A 145 -5.45 11.32 48.72
C ILE A 145 -6.10 12.53 49.39
N GLU A 146 -6.43 13.57 48.63
CA GLU A 146 -7.12 14.75 49.14
C GLU A 146 -8.51 14.41 49.71
N ALA A 147 -9.22 13.47 49.09
CA ALA A 147 -10.53 13.00 49.58
C ALA A 147 -10.46 12.26 50.92
N HIS A 148 -9.33 11.64 51.26
CA HIS A 148 -9.15 10.91 52.53
C HIS A 148 -8.61 11.77 53.68
N LEU A 149 -8.16 13.01 53.40
CA LEU A 149 -7.65 13.96 54.40
C LEU A 149 -8.72 14.97 54.89
N LYS A 150 -9.92 14.96 54.29
CA LYS A 150 -11.10 15.71 54.73
C LYS A 150 -12.06 14.80 55.48
#